data_AF-A0A7Y6ZPE0-F1
#
_entry.id   AF-A0A7Y6ZPE0-F1
#
_cell.length_a   1.000
_cell.length_b   1.000
_cell.length_c   1.000
_cell.angle_alpha   90.00
_cell.angle_beta   90.00
_cell.angle_gamma   90.00
#
_symmetry.space_group_name_H-M   'P 1'
#
loop_
_entity.id
_entity.type
_entity.pdbx_description
1 polymer ?
#
loop_
_entity_poly.entity_id
_entity_poly.type
_entity_poly.pdbx_seq_one_letter_code
_entity_poly.pdbx_strand_id
1 'polypeptide(L)'
;MKGNLSKILNIFVALIAVVGVVLFVRVFAEDASAIETDVEIQNSVISPIISFSTILLYLAIGIAVLMSIVNLVKNPENLKKTIFGVVVLGVVLVLAYFTGDSTVVTDTQGKVLEGGEAGSAVNQWVSTGIWYSMFLGIIAGAFFVLDLVKGLVKA
;
A
#
# COMPACT_ATOMS: atom_id res chain seq x y z
N MET A 1 -9.74 26.10 20.08
CA MET A 1 -10.51 26.49 18.87
C MET A 1 -11.07 25.23 18.20
N LYS A 2 -12.33 24.85 18.46
CA LYS A 2 -12.95 23.58 17.99
C LYS A 2 -14.38 23.74 17.41
N GLY A 3 -14.82 24.97 17.11
CA GLY A 3 -16.25 25.24 16.87
C GLY A 3 -16.76 25.09 15.43
N ASN A 4 -15.97 25.48 14.43
CA ASN A 4 -16.49 25.69 13.07
C ASN A 4 -15.98 24.67 12.05
N LEU A 5 -14.71 24.28 12.12
CA LEU A 5 -14.12 23.31 11.18
C LEU A 5 -14.71 21.89 11.33
N SER A 6 -14.94 21.44 12.56
CA SER A 6 -15.56 20.13 12.82
C SER A 6 -17.00 20.08 12.32
N LYS A 7 -17.76 21.18 12.45
CA LYS A 7 -19.13 21.25 11.91
C LYS A 7 -19.14 21.19 10.38
N ILE A 8 -18.25 21.93 9.72
CA ILE A 8 -18.13 21.92 8.25
C ILE A 8 -17.75 20.52 7.76
N LEU A 9 -16.78 19.86 8.41
CA LEU A 9 -16.37 18.51 8.05
C LEU A 9 -17.51 17.49 8.24
N ASN A 10 -18.25 17.57 9.34
CA ASN A 10 -19.37 16.68 9.59
C ASN A 10 -20.48 16.85 8.53
N ILE A 11 -20.78 18.10 8.14
CA ILE A 11 -21.74 18.38 7.07
C ILE A 11 -21.24 17.82 5.74
N PHE A 12 -19.96 18.00 5.42
CA PHE A 12 -19.34 17.45 4.21
C PHE A 12 -19.43 15.93 4.14
N VAL A 13 -19.08 15.24 5.24
CA VAL A 13 -19.19 13.77 5.33
C VAL A 13 -20.64 13.32 5.23
N ALA A 14 -21.58 14.03 5.86
CA ALA A 14 -23.00 13.71 5.75
C ALA A 14 -23.51 13.83 4.31
N LEU A 15 -23.08 14.85 3.54
CA LEU A 15 -23.44 14.98 2.13
C LEU A 15 -22.91 13.80 1.28
N ILE A 16 -21.65 13.40 1.49
CA ILE A 16 -21.07 12.23 0.82
C ILE A 16 -21.86 10.97 1.16
N ALA A 17 -22.21 10.76 2.43
CA ALA A 17 -22.99 9.61 2.87
C ALA A 17 -24.38 9.58 2.23
N VAL A 18 -25.07 10.73 2.16
CA VAL A 18 -26.38 10.83 1.51
C VAL A 18 -26.29 10.49 0.02
N VAL A 19 -25.31 11.03 -0.70
CA VAL A 19 -25.10 10.71 -2.12
C VAL A 19 -24.82 9.22 -2.31
N GLY A 20 -23.96 8.63 -1.48
CA GLY A 20 -23.67 7.20 -1.51
C GLY A 20 -24.91 6.35 -1.28
N VAL A 21 -25.73 6.68 -0.28
CA VAL A 21 -27.00 5.98 0.01
C VAL A 21 -27.96 6.08 -1.16
N VAL A 22 -28.12 7.26 -1.78
CA VAL A 22 -29.00 7.45 -2.94
C VAL A 22 -28.56 6.58 -4.12
N LEU A 23 -27.26 6.59 -4.43
CA LEU A 23 -26.72 5.76 -5.51
C LEU A 23 -26.84 4.26 -5.21
N PHE A 24 -26.65 3.86 -3.95
CA PHE A 24 -26.80 2.48 -3.51
C PHE A 24 -28.25 2.00 -3.63
N VAL A 25 -29.21 2.77 -3.14
CA VAL A 25 -30.64 2.47 -3.26
C VAL A 25 -31.04 2.35 -4.73
N ARG A 26 -30.48 3.18 -5.61
CA ARG A 26 -30.74 3.12 -7.05
C ARG A 26 -30.29 1.79 -7.67
N VAL A 27 -29.15 1.24 -7.24
CA VAL A 27 -28.69 -0.09 -7.68
C VAL A 27 -29.57 -1.20 -7.12
N PHE A 28 -29.95 -1.09 -5.85
CA PHE A 28 -30.77 -2.11 -5.18
C PHE A 28 -32.23 -2.14 -5.60
N ALA A 29 -32.75 -1.04 -6.14
CA ALA A 29 -34.13 -0.93 -6.60
C ALA A 29 -34.33 -1.43 -8.04
N GLU A 30 -33.25 -1.67 -8.78
CA GLU A 30 -33.28 -2.14 -10.17
C GLU A 30 -33.21 -3.68 -10.22
N ASP A 31 -33.81 -4.28 -11.24
CA ASP A 31 -33.82 -5.74 -11.38
C ASP A 31 -32.44 -6.28 -11.82
N ALA A 32 -31.95 -7.32 -11.13
CA ALA A 32 -30.63 -7.88 -11.39
C ALA A 32 -30.48 -8.43 -12.82
N SER A 33 -31.54 -9.00 -13.40
CA SER A 33 -31.51 -9.52 -14.78
C SER A 33 -31.47 -8.41 -15.82
N ALA A 34 -32.13 -7.27 -15.55
CA ALA A 34 -32.08 -6.09 -16.39
C ALA A 34 -30.67 -5.47 -16.40
N ILE A 35 -30.01 -5.42 -15.25
CA ILE A 35 -28.63 -4.92 -15.11
C ILE A 35 -27.60 -5.76 -15.88
N GLU A 36 -27.78 -7.08 -15.94
CA GLU A 36 -26.84 -7.99 -16.60
C GLU A 36 -26.98 -7.97 -18.13
N THR A 37 -28.21 -7.80 -18.61
CA THR A 37 -28.54 -7.94 -20.04
C THR A 37 -28.60 -6.61 -20.78
N ASP A 38 -28.86 -5.50 -20.08
CA ASP A 38 -29.02 -4.18 -20.67
C ASP A 38 -27.86 -3.24 -20.29
N VAL A 39 -27.06 -2.91 -21.30
CA VAL A 39 -25.90 -2.03 -21.18
C VAL A 39 -26.31 -0.59 -20.83
N GLU A 40 -27.48 -0.11 -21.25
CA GLU A 40 -27.97 1.22 -20.92
C GLU A 40 -28.37 1.33 -19.44
N ILE A 41 -29.08 0.32 -18.92
CA ILE A 41 -29.47 0.24 -17.51
C ILE A 41 -28.23 0.10 -16.63
N GLN A 42 -27.31 -0.78 -16.99
CA GLN A 42 -26.03 -0.94 -16.29
C GLN A 42 -25.24 0.38 -16.22
N ASN A 43 -25.12 1.10 -17.35
CA ASN A 43 -24.40 2.38 -17.39
C ASN A 43 -25.12 3.48 -16.60
N SER A 44 -26.44 3.45 -16.55
CA SER A 44 -27.23 4.45 -15.83
C SER A 44 -27.25 4.23 -14.31
N VAL A 45 -27.17 2.97 -13.87
CA VAL A 45 -27.38 2.57 -12.47
C VAL A 45 -26.08 2.18 -11.77
N ILE A 46 -25.23 1.35 -12.39
CA ILE A 46 -23.99 0.85 -11.79
C ILE A 46 -22.82 1.82 -11.98
N SER A 47 -22.63 2.35 -13.18
CA SER A 47 -21.48 3.22 -13.46
C SER A 47 -21.37 4.42 -12.51
N PRO A 48 -22.48 5.10 -12.11
CA PRO A 48 -22.41 6.21 -11.17
C PRO A 48 -21.90 5.83 -9.77
N ILE A 49 -22.29 4.66 -9.23
CA ILE A 49 -21.81 4.22 -7.91
C ILE A 49 -20.33 3.84 -7.94
N ILE A 50 -19.87 3.21 -9.03
CA ILE A 50 -18.45 2.86 -9.23
C ILE A 50 -17.61 4.13 -9.35
N SER A 51 -18.03 5.06 -10.21
CA SER A 51 -17.33 6.32 -10.44
C SER A 51 -17.25 7.15 -9.16
N PHE A 52 -18.37 7.31 -8.45
CA PHE A 52 -18.41 7.99 -7.16
C PHE A 52 -17.47 7.35 -6.13
N SER A 53 -17.51 6.03 -5.97
CA SER A 53 -16.65 5.30 -5.02
C SER A 53 -15.18 5.41 -5.38
N THR A 54 -14.85 5.35 -6.67
CA THR A 54 -13.47 5.48 -7.17
C THR A 54 -12.93 6.89 -6.92
N ILE A 55 -13.73 7.93 -7.17
CA ILE A 55 -13.36 9.32 -6.87
C ILE A 55 -13.14 9.50 -5.37
N LEU A 56 -14.01 8.96 -4.53
CA LEU A 56 -13.84 9.03 -3.07
C LEU A 56 -12.58 8.30 -2.62
N LEU A 57 -12.26 7.14 -3.20
CA LEU A 57 -11.04 6.40 -2.92
C LEU A 57 -9.81 7.24 -3.26
N TYR A 58 -9.76 7.82 -4.46
CA TYR A 58 -8.64 8.69 -4.85
C TYR A 58 -8.55 9.94 -3.99
N LEU A 59 -9.68 10.53 -3.58
CA LEU A 59 -9.70 11.67 -2.66
C LEU A 59 -9.15 11.26 -1.28
N ALA A 60 -9.56 10.11 -0.76
CA ALA A 60 -9.09 9.59 0.52
C ALA A 60 -7.59 9.29 0.50
N ILE A 61 -7.10 8.62 -0.54
CA ILE A 61 -5.67 8.38 -0.76
C ILE A 61 -4.92 9.71 -0.84
N GLY A 62 -5.42 10.65 -1.65
CA GLY A 62 -4.83 11.97 -1.82
C GLY A 62 -4.72 12.73 -0.50
N ILE A 63 -5.80 12.82 0.27
CA ILE A 63 -5.81 13.47 1.58
C ILE A 63 -4.86 12.74 2.55
N ALA A 64 -4.89 11.41 2.59
CA ALA A 64 -4.02 10.65 3.49
C ALA A 64 -2.54 10.90 3.19
N VAL A 65 -2.14 10.86 1.91
CA VAL A 65 -0.76 11.12 1.48
C VAL A 65 -0.36 12.57 1.75
N LEU A 66 -1.20 13.53 1.37
CA LEU A 66 -0.93 14.96 1.60
C LEU A 66 -0.81 15.26 3.09
N MET A 67 -1.73 14.76 3.91
CA MET A 67 -1.69 14.94 5.36
C MET A 67 -0.47 14.25 5.98
N SER A 68 -0.09 13.07 5.50
CA SER A 68 1.13 12.38 5.92
C SER A 68 2.38 13.21 5.64
N ILE A 69 2.54 13.74 4.42
CA ILE A 69 3.67 14.58 4.03
C ILE A 69 3.68 15.89 4.82
N VAL A 70 2.54 16.59 4.89
CA VAL A 70 2.41 17.85 5.64
C VAL A 70 2.74 17.63 7.12
N ASN A 71 2.25 16.54 7.71
CA ASN A 71 2.56 16.18 9.08
C ASN A 71 4.05 15.89 9.27
N LEU A 72 4.69 15.21 8.32
CA LEU A 72 6.12 14.93 8.38
C LEU A 72 6.94 16.22 8.30
N VAL A 73 6.65 17.10 7.35
CA VAL A 73 7.36 18.38 7.17
C VAL A 73 7.17 19.31 8.37
N LYS A 74 5.97 19.37 8.94
CA LYS A 74 5.70 20.22 10.12
C LYS A 74 6.31 19.68 11.42
N ASN A 75 6.63 18.39 11.47
CA ASN A 75 7.24 17.74 12.64
C ASN A 75 8.68 17.31 12.31
N PRO A 76 9.68 18.21 12.47
CA PRO A 76 11.06 17.94 12.05
C PRO A 76 11.69 16.74 12.78
N GLU A 77 11.26 16.42 13.99
CA GLU A 77 11.70 15.21 14.70
C GLU A 77 11.24 13.93 14.01
N ASN A 78 9.97 13.87 13.59
CA ASN A 78 9.41 12.71 12.89
C ASN A 78 10.04 12.60 11.50
N LEU A 79 10.26 13.71 10.81
CA LEU A 79 10.95 13.73 9.52
C LEU A 79 12.35 13.12 9.62
N LYS A 80 13.15 13.53 10.62
CA LYS A 80 14.48 12.96 10.84
C LYS A 80 14.42 11.45 11.09
N LYS A 81 13.48 10.98 11.92
CA LYS A 81 13.29 9.54 12.20
C LYS A 81 12.90 8.77 10.94
N THR A 82 11.97 9.28 10.15
CA THR A 82 11.55 8.65 8.89
C THR A 82 12.69 8.63 7.88
N ILE A 83 13.41 9.74 7.69
CA ILE A 83 14.59 9.79 6.81
C ILE A 83 15.63 8.78 7.29
N PHE A 84 15.92 8.72 8.58
CA PHE A 84 16.86 7.75 9.12
C PHE A 84 16.42 6.31 8.85
N GLY A 85 15.13 6.00 9.03
CA GLY A 85 14.56 4.72 8.67
C GLY A 85 14.75 4.39 7.19
N VAL A 86 14.45 5.33 6.28
CA VAL A 86 14.65 5.16 4.84
C VAL A 86 16.12 4.98 4.48
N VAL A 87 17.03 5.72 5.12
CA VAL A 87 18.48 5.56 4.94
C VAL A 87 18.93 4.17 5.36
N VAL A 88 18.49 3.68 6.52
CA VAL A 88 18.82 2.33 6.99
C VAL A 88 18.29 1.28 6.01
N LEU A 89 17.04 1.40 5.55
CA LEU A 89 16.49 0.51 4.53
C LEU A 89 17.30 0.56 3.23
N GLY A 90 17.73 1.76 2.81
CA GLY A 90 18.59 1.95 1.66
C GLY A 90 19.96 1.28 1.82
N VAL A 91 20.58 1.38 3.00
CA VAL A 91 21.85 0.69 3.30
C VAL A 91 21.67 -0.82 3.22
N VAL A 92 20.59 -1.37 3.79
CA VAL A 92 20.29 -2.81 3.70
C VAL A 92 20.05 -3.23 2.25
N LEU A 93 19.38 -2.40 1.44
CA LEU A 93 19.17 -2.66 0.02
C LEU A 93 20.48 -2.67 -0.77
N VAL A 94 21.40 -1.74 -0.49
CA VAL A 94 22.73 -1.71 -1.11
C VAL A 94 23.52 -2.96 -0.75
N LEU A 95 23.52 -3.37 0.52
CA LEU A 95 24.17 -4.60 0.96
C LEU A 95 23.56 -5.83 0.28
N ALA A 96 22.23 -5.88 0.18
CA ALA A 96 21.53 -6.94 -0.53
C ALA A 96 21.88 -6.96 -2.02
N TYR A 97 22.07 -5.80 -2.65
CA TYR A 97 22.45 -5.71 -4.06
C TYR A 97 23.87 -6.23 -4.32
N PHE A 98 24.82 -5.94 -3.42
CA PHE A 98 26.18 -6.48 -3.52
C PHE A 98 26.28 -7.97 -3.17
N THR A 99 25.37 -8.47 -2.33
CA THR A 99 25.32 -9.90 -1.97
C THR A 99 24.56 -10.71 -3.02
N GLY A 100 23.57 -10.09 -3.67
CA GLY A 100 22.85 -10.68 -4.78
C GLY A 100 23.77 -10.98 -5.95
N ASP A 101 23.48 -12.08 -6.63
CA ASP A 101 24.18 -12.48 -7.85
C ASP A 101 23.21 -12.54 -9.02
N SER A 102 23.79 -12.63 -10.22
CA SER A 102 23.08 -12.84 -11.47
C SER A 102 23.45 -14.18 -12.09
N THR A 103 23.64 -15.22 -11.27
CA THR A 103 23.99 -16.57 -11.75
C THR A 103 22.80 -17.20 -12.47
N VAL A 104 23.05 -18.11 -13.41
CA VAL A 104 21.98 -18.71 -14.22
C VAL A 104 20.95 -19.37 -13.30
N VAL A 105 19.70 -18.93 -13.39
CA VAL A 105 18.59 -19.55 -12.67
C VAL A 105 17.87 -20.49 -13.62
N THR A 106 17.91 -21.78 -13.28
CA THR A 106 17.23 -22.83 -14.03
C THR A 106 16.00 -23.33 -13.29
N ASP A 107 14.98 -23.74 -14.04
CA ASP A 107 13.88 -24.53 -13.50
C ASP A 107 14.38 -25.92 -13.07
N THR A 108 13.53 -26.66 -12.36
CA THR A 108 13.64 -28.09 -12.02
C THR A 108 13.99 -29.00 -13.19
N GLN A 109 13.75 -28.56 -14.44
CA GLN A 109 14.10 -29.27 -15.67
C GLN A 109 15.42 -28.79 -16.32
N GLY A 110 16.19 -27.93 -15.66
CA GLY A 110 17.47 -27.40 -16.16
C GLY A 110 17.34 -26.32 -17.24
N LYS A 111 16.11 -25.87 -17.56
CA LYS A 111 15.87 -24.79 -18.53
C LYS A 111 16.08 -23.44 -17.86
N VAL A 112 16.83 -22.54 -18.51
CA VAL A 112 17.01 -21.17 -18.04
C VAL A 112 15.65 -20.46 -18.01
N LEU A 113 15.33 -19.83 -16.88
CA LEU A 113 14.12 -19.04 -16.72
C LEU A 113 14.25 -17.73 -17.50
N GLU A 114 13.13 -17.25 -18.04
CA GLU A 114 13.08 -15.95 -18.71
C GLU A 114 13.46 -14.84 -17.71
N GLY A 115 14.48 -14.05 -18.03
CA GLY A 115 15.05 -13.05 -17.12
C GLY A 115 16.02 -13.61 -16.07
N GLY A 116 16.24 -14.93 -16.05
CA GLY A 116 17.20 -15.64 -15.21
C GLY A 116 18.53 -15.95 -15.92
N GLU A 117 18.79 -15.32 -17.06
CA GLU A 117 20.06 -15.49 -17.78
C GLU A 117 21.25 -14.97 -16.96
N ALA A 118 22.43 -15.53 -17.21
CA ALA A 118 23.66 -15.02 -16.62
C ALA A 118 23.86 -13.54 -16.98
N GLY A 119 24.01 -12.69 -15.97
CA GLY A 119 24.22 -11.25 -16.16
C GLY A 119 22.96 -10.45 -16.47
N SER A 120 21.76 -11.08 -16.42
CA SER A 120 20.50 -10.35 -16.54
C SER A 120 20.28 -9.40 -15.35
N ALA A 121 19.90 -8.15 -15.65
CA ALA A 121 19.56 -7.18 -14.61
C ALA A 121 18.34 -7.62 -13.80
N VAL A 122 17.37 -8.29 -14.43
CA VAL A 122 16.18 -8.81 -13.76
C VAL A 122 16.59 -9.84 -12.70
N ASN A 123 17.50 -10.76 -13.06
CA ASN A 123 18.03 -11.76 -12.16
C ASN A 123 18.72 -11.13 -10.93
N GLN A 124 19.59 -10.13 -11.16
CA GLN A 124 20.28 -9.41 -10.08
C GLN A 124 19.28 -8.76 -9.12
N TRP A 125 18.22 -8.11 -9.61
CA TRP A 125 17.22 -7.45 -8.77
C TRP A 125 16.32 -8.43 -8.01
N VAL A 126 16.00 -9.58 -8.60
CA VAL A 126 15.28 -10.65 -7.91
C VAL A 126 16.14 -11.23 -6.78
N SER A 127 17.41 -11.55 -7.05
CA SER A 127 18.37 -12.02 -6.05
C SER A 127 18.58 -10.98 -4.92
N THR A 128 18.69 -9.71 -5.30
CA THR A 128 18.71 -8.58 -4.35
C THR A 128 17.47 -8.55 -3.48
N GLY A 129 16.27 -8.72 -4.04
CA GLY A 129 15.01 -8.76 -3.30
C GLY A 129 14.96 -9.89 -2.28
N ILE A 130 15.47 -11.08 -2.65
CA ILE A 130 15.58 -12.23 -1.74
C ILE A 130 16.53 -11.90 -0.59
N TRP A 131 17.76 -11.46 -0.88
CA TRP A 131 18.73 -11.08 0.16
C TRP A 131 18.25 -9.94 1.04
N TYR A 132 17.57 -8.96 0.46
CA TYR A 132 16.97 -7.85 1.20
C TYR A 132 15.94 -8.35 2.21
N SER A 133 15.04 -9.24 1.78
CA SER A 133 14.06 -9.86 2.66
C SER A 133 14.71 -10.71 3.76
N MET A 134 15.79 -11.43 3.44
CA MET A 134 16.52 -12.27 4.39
C MET A 134 17.23 -11.43 5.45
N PHE A 135 17.91 -10.36 5.06
CA PHE A 135 18.55 -9.43 6.01
C PHE A 135 17.52 -8.77 6.93
N LEU A 136 16.41 -8.27 6.38
CA LEU A 136 15.34 -7.70 7.19
C LEU A 136 14.74 -8.74 8.14
N GLY A 137 14.51 -9.97 7.67
CA GLY A 137 13.98 -11.06 8.49
C GLY A 137 14.90 -11.46 9.64
N ILE A 138 16.20 -11.58 9.39
CA ILE A 138 17.21 -11.89 10.42
C ILE A 138 17.29 -10.76 11.46
N ILE A 139 17.37 -9.51 11.00
CA ILE A 139 17.45 -8.35 11.90
C ILE A 139 16.18 -8.25 12.75
N ALA A 140 15.00 -8.31 12.13
CA ALA A 140 13.73 -8.25 12.84
C ALA A 140 13.56 -9.42 13.82
N GLY A 141 13.92 -10.65 13.40
CA GLY A 141 13.87 -11.83 14.24
C GLY A 141 14.78 -11.72 15.47
N ALA A 142 16.01 -11.21 15.29
CA ALA A 142 16.93 -11.00 16.40
C ALA A 142 16.40 -9.96 17.41
N PHE A 143 15.90 -8.81 16.94
CA PHE A 143 15.29 -7.81 17.81
C PHE A 143 14.07 -8.35 18.55
N PHE A 144 13.21 -9.10 17.85
CA PHE A 144 12.03 -9.73 18.44
C PHE A 144 12.40 -10.68 19.59
N VAL A 145 13.39 -11.56 19.41
CA VAL A 145 13.84 -12.48 20.47
C VAL A 145 14.44 -11.71 21.65
N LEU A 146 15.26 -10.69 21.40
CA LEU A 146 15.84 -9.86 22.45
C LEU A 146 14.77 -9.13 23.28
N ASP A 147 13.76 -8.58 22.62
CA ASP A 147 12.66 -7.88 23.28
C ASP A 147 11.78 -8.85 24.08
N LEU A 148 11.55 -10.06 23.57
CA LEU A 148 10.83 -11.11 24.28
C LEU A 148 11.56 -11.53 25.56
N VAL A 149 12.87 -11.80 25.49
CA VAL A 149 13.67 -12.16 26.67
C VAL A 149 13.70 -11.03 27.69
N LYS A 150 13.92 -9.78 27.27
CA LYS A 150 13.87 -8.62 28.17
C LYS A 150 12.49 -8.45 28.81
N GLY A 151 11.42 -8.69 28.06
CA GLY A 151 10.05 -8.65 28.56
C GLY A 151 9.79 -9.70 29.63
N LEU A 152 10.29 -10.93 29.43
CA LEU A 152 10.15 -12.03 30.41
C LEU A 152 10.99 -11.81 31.67
N VAL A 153 12.20 -11.27 31.55
CA VAL A 153 13.09 -11.01 32.70
C VAL A 153 12.65 -9.80 33.54
N LYS A 154 11.87 -8.89 32.93
CA LYS A 154 11.35 -7.69 33.60
C LYS A 154 9.93 -7.87 34.16
N ALA A 155 9.29 -9.02 33.92
CA ALA A 155 8.03 -9.45 34.52
C ALA A 155 8.28 -10.14 35.87
#